data_AF-A0A671RD97-F1
#
_entry.id   AF-A0A671RD97-F1
#
_cell.length_a   1.000
_cell.length_b   1.000
_cell.length_c   1.000
_cell.angle_alpha   90.00
_cell.angle_beta   90.00
_cell.angle_gamma   90.00
#
_symmetry.space_group_name_H-M   'P 1'
#
loop_
_entity.id
_entity.type
_entity.pdbx_description
1 polymer ?
#
loop_
_entity_poly.entity_id
_entity_poly.type
_entity_poly.pdbx_seq_one_letter_code
_entity_poly.pdbx_strand_id
1 'polypeptide(L)'
;MNLNLYLTHTSPISFCFSAGMLKAVSLPVDLIMAHFNSRRDPEEKIRLGNSLLCTTMSYLVLKKLCPAIQNILQDGLKAYQLDLIIGQRRNKLWNVVEATARPGLCEPIR
;
A
#
# COMPACT_ATOMS: atom_id res chain seq x y z
N MET A 1 5.42 13.18 -13.50
CA MET A 1 6.20 13.39 -12.26
C MET A 1 7.19 12.24 -12.11
N ASN A 2 8.42 12.47 -11.62
CA ASN A 2 9.48 11.46 -11.63
C ASN A 2 9.58 10.73 -10.27
N LEU A 3 9.12 9.46 -10.22
CA LEU A 3 9.17 8.62 -9.01
C LEU A 3 10.61 8.32 -8.51
N ASN A 4 11.64 8.47 -9.36
CA ASN A 4 13.04 8.29 -8.95
C ASN A 4 13.50 9.36 -7.95
N LEU A 5 12.76 10.45 -7.75
CA LEU A 5 13.03 11.43 -6.69
C LEU A 5 12.66 10.90 -5.30
N TYR A 6 11.78 9.89 -5.23
CA TYR A 6 11.26 9.33 -3.99
C TYR A 6 11.80 7.93 -3.70
N LEU A 7 12.09 7.16 -4.75
CA LEU A 7 12.56 5.77 -4.63
C LEU A 7 14.07 5.67 -4.84
N THR A 8 14.74 4.80 -4.08
CA THR A 8 16.15 4.45 -4.31
C THR A 8 16.26 3.69 -5.64
N HIS A 9 17.35 3.90 -6.38
CA HIS A 9 17.69 3.00 -7.49
C HIS A 9 17.82 1.61 -6.87
N THR A 10 17.01 0.66 -7.31
CA THR A 10 16.98 -0.71 -6.79
C THR A 10 18.38 -1.31 -6.96
N SER A 11 19.23 -1.16 -5.95
CA SER A 11 20.29 -2.12 -5.67
C SER A 11 19.62 -3.46 -5.40
N PRO A 12 20.31 -4.59 -5.57
CA PRO A 12 19.77 -5.91 -5.25
C PRO A 12 19.62 -6.03 -3.72
N ILE A 13 18.63 -5.33 -3.16
CA ILE A 13 18.02 -5.63 -1.89
C ILE A 13 17.66 -7.11 -2.01
N SER A 14 18.34 -7.97 -1.24
CA SER A 14 18.32 -9.42 -1.38
C SER A 14 16.94 -9.91 -1.79
N PHE A 15 16.85 -10.65 -2.89
CA PHE A 15 15.60 -11.25 -3.37
C PHE A 15 14.76 -11.89 -2.24
N CYS A 16 15.44 -12.48 -1.23
CA CYS A 16 14.82 -13.00 -0.02
C CYS A 16 14.03 -11.96 0.81
N PHE A 17 14.51 -10.72 0.92
CA PHE A 17 13.82 -9.65 1.63
C PHE A 17 12.54 -9.25 0.90
N SER A 18 12.63 -8.99 -0.41
CA SER A 18 11.45 -8.72 -1.25
C SER A 18 10.42 -9.87 -1.20
N ALA A 19 10.88 -11.12 -1.27
CA ALA A 19 10.03 -12.29 -1.11
C ALA A 19 9.38 -12.39 0.28
N GLY A 20 10.09 -12.02 1.35
CA GLY A 20 9.57 -11.97 2.71
C GLY A 20 8.44 -10.95 2.88
N MET A 21 8.56 -9.79 2.23
CA MET A 21 7.54 -8.74 2.28
C MET A 21 6.30 -9.09 1.46
N LEU A 22 6.48 -9.71 0.30
CA LEU A 22 5.37 -10.24 -0.50
C LEU A 22 4.60 -11.32 0.27
N LYS A 23 5.31 -12.23 0.96
CA LYS A 23 4.69 -13.21 1.86
C LYS A 23 3.96 -12.55 3.03
N ALA A 24 4.50 -11.45 3.56
CA ALA A 24 3.85 -10.70 4.63
C ALA A 24 2.53 -10.04 4.19
N VAL A 25 2.35 -9.76 2.89
CA VAL A 25 1.08 -9.28 2.31
C VAL A 25 0.15 -10.43 1.96
N SER A 26 0.66 -11.54 1.41
CA SER A 26 -0.18 -12.67 0.98
C SER A 26 -1.00 -13.24 2.14
N LEU A 27 -0.39 -13.40 3.32
CA LEU A 27 -1.07 -13.95 4.49
C LEU A 27 -2.30 -13.12 4.94
N PRO A 28 -2.22 -11.79 5.18
CA PRO A 28 -3.39 -10.96 5.45
C PRO A 28 -4.47 -11.06 4.37
N VAL A 29 -4.07 -11.10 3.09
CA VAL A 29 -5.01 -11.19 1.96
C VAL A 29 -5.74 -12.53 1.98
N ASP A 30 -5.04 -13.63 2.22
CA ASP A 30 -5.63 -14.96 2.33
C ASP A 30 -6.62 -15.04 3.50
N LEU A 31 -6.31 -14.42 4.65
CA LEU A 31 -7.21 -14.34 5.79
C LEU A 31 -8.47 -13.52 5.50
N ILE A 32 -8.33 -12.39 4.81
CA ILE A 32 -9.47 -11.56 4.38
C ILE A 32 -10.34 -12.36 3.41
N MET A 33 -9.73 -13.00 2.41
CA MET A 33 -10.43 -13.82 1.42
C MET A 33 -11.17 -14.99 2.08
N ALA A 34 -10.52 -15.71 3.01
CA ALA A 34 -11.16 -16.77 3.79
C ALA A 34 -12.34 -16.23 4.62
N HIS A 35 -12.19 -15.05 5.21
CA HIS A 35 -13.26 -14.44 5.99
C HIS A 35 -14.47 -14.06 5.11
N PHE A 36 -14.25 -13.51 3.90
CA PHE A 36 -15.33 -13.25 2.95
C PHE A 36 -15.96 -14.54 2.39
N ASN A 37 -15.15 -15.56 2.12
CA ASN A 37 -15.61 -16.85 1.59
C ASN A 37 -16.40 -17.68 2.60
N SER A 38 -16.35 -17.32 3.90
CA SER A 38 -17.21 -17.93 4.92
C SER A 38 -18.72 -17.67 4.67
N ARG A 39 -19.05 -16.63 3.91
CA ARG A 39 -20.43 -16.27 3.54
C ARG A 39 -20.64 -16.43 2.05
N ARG A 40 -21.73 -17.08 1.65
CA ARG A 40 -22.11 -17.26 0.24
C ARG A 40 -23.05 -16.18 -0.24
N ASP A 41 -23.84 -15.62 0.67
CA ASP A 41 -24.81 -14.58 0.37
C ASP A 41 -24.13 -13.22 0.12
N PRO A 42 -24.45 -12.51 -0.98
CA PRO A 42 -23.88 -11.21 -1.30
C PRO A 42 -24.17 -10.14 -0.24
N GLU A 43 -25.36 -10.14 0.37
CA GLU A 43 -25.75 -9.15 1.36
C GLU A 43 -24.96 -9.35 2.66
N GLU A 44 -24.75 -10.61 3.06
CA GLU A 44 -23.82 -10.95 4.15
C GLU A 44 -22.37 -10.52 3.85
N LYS A 45 -21.90 -10.65 2.60
CA LYS A 45 -20.56 -10.15 2.20
C LYS A 45 -20.45 -8.63 2.30
N ILE A 46 -21.49 -7.89 1.93
CA ILE A 46 -21.53 -6.43 2.10
C ILE A 46 -21.42 -6.06 3.58
N ARG A 47 -22.14 -6.77 4.46
CA ARG A 47 -22.07 -6.58 5.91
C ARG A 47 -20.69 -6.90 6.48
N LEU A 48 -20.04 -7.96 5.99
CA LEU A 48 -18.65 -8.26 6.36
C LEU A 48 -17.69 -7.14 5.95
N GLY A 49 -17.86 -6.58 4.76
CA GLY A 49 -17.03 -5.45 4.29
C GLY A 49 -17.26 -4.15 5.06
N ASN A 50 -18.39 -4.03 5.77
CA ASN A 50 -18.67 -2.86 6.60
C ASN A 50 -17.92 -2.96 7.94
N SER A 51 -16.88 -2.13 8.10
CA SER A 51 -16.03 -2.08 9.29
C SER A 51 -16.77 -1.67 10.57
N LEU A 52 -17.93 -1.00 10.47
CA LEU A 52 -18.79 -0.71 11.62
C LEU A 52 -19.53 -1.94 12.12
N LEU A 53 -19.79 -2.91 11.23
CA LEU A 53 -20.51 -4.15 11.54
C LEU A 53 -19.57 -5.33 11.78
N CYS A 54 -18.35 -5.28 11.24
CA CYS A 54 -17.37 -6.35 11.31
C CYS A 54 -16.00 -5.86 11.82
N THR A 55 -15.79 -5.96 13.12
CA THR A 55 -14.52 -5.63 13.78
C THR A 55 -13.38 -6.53 13.32
N THR A 56 -13.66 -7.77 12.93
CA THR A 56 -12.64 -8.71 12.43
C THR A 56 -12.03 -8.21 11.11
N MET A 57 -12.83 -7.73 10.17
CA MET A 57 -12.32 -7.15 8.92
C MET A 57 -11.50 -5.88 9.17
N SER A 58 -11.98 -4.98 10.02
CA SER A 58 -11.22 -3.76 10.35
C SER A 58 -9.90 -4.09 11.05
N TYR A 59 -9.88 -5.09 11.94
CA TYR A 59 -8.65 -5.59 12.56
C TYR A 59 -7.67 -6.18 11.53
N LEU A 60 -8.12 -7.06 10.64
CA LEU A 60 -7.27 -7.68 9.62
C LEU A 60 -6.63 -6.62 8.72
N VAL A 61 -7.41 -5.64 8.26
CA VAL A 61 -6.90 -4.56 7.42
C VAL A 61 -5.90 -3.69 8.19
N LEU A 62 -6.32 -3.11 9.32
CA LEU A 62 -5.51 -2.12 10.04
C LEU A 62 -4.28 -2.71 10.72
N LYS A 63 -4.35 -3.95 11.20
CA LYS A 63 -3.27 -4.57 11.99
C LYS A 63 -2.40 -5.54 11.20
N LYS A 64 -2.86 -6.07 10.07
CA LYS A 64 -2.10 -7.03 9.27
C LYS A 64 -1.75 -6.47 7.89
N LEU A 65 -2.74 -6.01 7.14
CA LEU A 65 -2.52 -5.56 5.77
C LEU A 65 -1.81 -4.20 5.68
N CYS A 66 -2.28 -3.19 6.43
CA CYS A 66 -1.70 -1.85 6.38
C CYS A 66 -0.20 -1.83 6.74
N PRO A 67 0.27 -2.47 7.83
CA PRO A 67 1.69 -2.53 8.14
C PRO A 67 2.51 -3.26 7.08
N ALA A 68 1.97 -4.34 6.48
CA ALA A 68 2.67 -5.08 5.43
C ALA A 68 2.91 -4.21 4.19
N ILE A 69 1.90 -3.46 3.75
CA ILE A 69 2.02 -2.50 2.64
C ILE A 69 2.96 -1.35 3.00
N GLN A 70 2.85 -0.81 4.22
CA GLN A 70 3.75 0.24 4.69
C GLN A 70 5.21 -0.21 4.67
N ASN A 71 5.50 -1.45 5.08
CA ASN A 71 6.84 -1.99 5.01
C ASN A 71 7.36 -2.03 3.57
N ILE A 72 6.56 -2.52 2.62
CA ILE A 72 6.94 -2.57 1.18
C ILE A 72 7.33 -1.19 0.68
N LEU A 73 6.49 -0.19 0.98
CA LEU A 73 6.73 1.15 0.50
C LEU A 73 7.88 1.86 1.22
N GLN A 74 8.21 1.45 2.46
CA GLN A 74 9.35 1.98 3.21
C GLN A 74 10.69 1.40 2.73
N ASP A 75 10.73 0.15 2.28
CA ASP A 75 11.96 -0.49 1.80
C ASP A 75 12.58 0.23 0.59
N GLY A 76 11.74 0.71 -0.32
CA GLY A 76 12.20 1.50 -1.48
C GLY A 76 12.35 3.00 -1.23
N LEU A 77 12.01 3.50 -0.03
CA LEU A 77 11.90 4.94 0.23
C LEU A 77 13.27 5.55 0.53
N LYS A 78 13.70 6.55 -0.26
CA LYS A 78 14.87 7.37 0.09
C LYS A 78 14.63 8.04 1.44
N ALA A 79 15.60 8.06 2.36
CA ALA A 79 15.44 8.72 3.66
C ALA A 79 15.14 10.23 3.53
N TYR A 80 15.71 10.86 2.50
CA TYR A 80 15.53 12.28 2.20
C TYR A 80 15.30 12.49 0.71
N GLN A 81 14.47 13.47 0.38
CA GLN A 81 14.24 13.96 -0.98
C GLN A 81 14.71 15.42 -1.08
N LEU A 82 15.18 15.80 -2.26
CA LEU A 82 15.46 17.19 -2.59
C LEU A 82 14.22 17.81 -3.23
N ASP A 83 13.71 18.86 -2.59
CA ASP A 83 12.63 19.70 -3.04
C ASP A 83 13.23 21.02 -3.55
N LEU A 84 12.87 21.45 -4.76
CA LEU A 84 13.46 22.65 -5.38
C LEU A 84 13.10 23.94 -4.64
N ILE A 85 12.02 23.95 -3.85
CA ILE A 85 11.53 25.12 -3.12
C ILE A 85 11.95 25.04 -1.65
N ILE A 86 11.82 23.86 -1.04
CA ILE A 86 12.01 23.65 0.40
C ILE A 86 13.44 23.17 0.73
N GLY A 87 14.20 22.66 -0.24
CA GLY A 87 15.51 22.05 -0.04
C GLY A 87 15.42 20.58 0.37
N GLN A 88 16.33 20.11 1.23
CA GLN A 88 16.33 18.72 1.69
C GLN A 88 15.22 18.48 2.74
N ARG A 89 14.29 17.58 2.45
CA ARG A 89 13.22 17.19 3.38
C ARG A 89 13.16 15.69 3.57
N ARG A 90 12.69 15.24 4.74
CA ARG A 90 12.46 13.82 5.02
C ARG A 90 11.40 13.29 4.05
N ASN A 91 11.72 12.21 3.37
CA ASN A 91 10.74 11.56 2.53
C ASN A 91 9.78 10.78 3.43
N LYS A 92 8.49 11.09 3.31
CA LYS A 92 7.44 10.38 4.03
C LYS A 92 6.78 9.43 3.05
N LEU A 93 6.32 8.29 3.56
CA LEU A 93 5.50 7.35 2.82
C LEU A 93 4.37 8.04 2.04
N TRP A 94 3.69 9.00 2.70
CA TRP A 94 2.58 9.76 2.11
C TRP A 94 2.98 10.54 0.85
N ASN A 95 4.24 10.96 0.73
CA ASN A 95 4.71 11.69 -0.45
C ASN A 95 4.70 10.79 -1.70
N VAL A 96 4.96 9.49 -1.55
CA VAL A 96 4.86 8.52 -2.65
C VAL A 96 3.41 8.34 -3.06
N VAL A 97 2.50 8.19 -2.09
CA VAL A 97 1.06 8.07 -2.34
C VAL A 97 0.52 9.30 -3.06
N GLU A 98 0.90 10.49 -2.61
CA GLU A 98 0.51 11.75 -3.26
C GLU A 98 1.09 11.86 -4.68
N ALA A 99 2.31 11.38 -4.92
CA ALA A 99 2.92 11.41 -6.23
C ALA A 99 2.26 10.42 -7.22
N THR A 100 1.82 9.24 -6.75
CA THR A 100 1.18 8.21 -7.58
C THR A 100 -0.31 8.46 -7.80
N ALA A 101 -0.99 9.12 -6.86
CA ALA A 101 -2.42 9.42 -6.95
C ALA A 101 -2.73 10.67 -7.78
N ARG A 102 -1.73 11.30 -8.42
CA ARG A 102 -1.98 12.46 -9.28
C ARG A 102 -2.80 12.04 -10.49
N PRO A 103 -3.96 12.66 -10.74
CA PRO A 103 -4.75 12.36 -11.93
C PRO A 103 -3.90 12.64 -13.18
N GLY A 104 -3.98 11.72 -14.15
CA GLY A 104 -3.45 11.99 -15.49
C GLY A 104 -4.21 13.16 -16.12
N LEU A 105 -3.60 13.83 -17.10
CA LEU A 105 -4.40 14.68 -17.98
C LEU A 105 -5.40 13.77 -18.69
N CYS A 106 -6.68 13.93 -18.37
CA CYS A 106 -7.75 13.51 -19.26
C CYS A 106 -7.64 14.38 -20.52
N GLU A 107 -6.88 13.91 -21.52
CA GLU A 107 -7.02 14.45 -22.87
C GLU A 107 -8.45 14.14 -23.31
N PRO A 108 -9.28 15.15 -23.64
CA PRO A 108 -10.58 14.89 -24.23
C PRO A 108 -10.35 14.17 -25.55
N ILE A 109 -10.99 13.01 -25.72
CA ILE A 109 -11.03 12.27 -26.98
C ILE A 109 -11.58 13.24 -28.03
N ARG A 110 -10.70 13.72 -28.92
CA ARG A 110 -11.05 14.59 -30.05
C ARG A 110 -11.42 13.74 -31.25
#